data_AF-T0RYM1-F1
#
_entry.id   AF-T0RYM1-F1
#
_cell.length_a   1.000
_cell.length_b   1.000
_cell.length_c   1.000
_cell.angle_alpha   90.00
_cell.angle_beta   90.00
_cell.angle_gamma   90.00
#
_symmetry.space_group_name_H-M   'P 1'
#
loop_
_entity.id
_entity.type
_entity.pdbx_description
1 polymer ?
#
loop_
_entity_poly.entity_id
_entity_poly.type
_entity_poly.pdbx_seq_one_letter_code
_entity_poly.pdbx_strand_id
1 'polypeptide(L)'
;MMRKILGLVLCLLTLNVAANDQFFERYEFVREDGKLIAVRDKSLSRSFKISNYVKYIKEQILTEQALIQQEGVNYDEQMRDLLYDDANSIRRRNRADRNKENIVLSMKELGNIDFIEVFEHPAFNDVLAKFESKLKEAFFYIDPQLIAKPDNASFFYKRAVTHQVVSWALNYARKKLSTIPLLNTASYAIVQIEHMMTKRRLYHQNNLLTYLELNTADELGLTKEEADSIFSSIYESRIPWYAFWESSRAKLNWARYGSSQFYAGFRVGSNKLRGFKHLYTSIGERYSYAFQEVEFNGERVIVNLFDKNNMFDSKPAIAYNFDRPKKIRRLRSVLTLARLGLSFVSLPAFIKDTANDYIKSYYETQQITEGALLTNFLMKGNTEAARNLRLQYINAFDLE
;
A
#
# COMPACT_ATOMS: atom_id res chain seq x y z
N MET A 1 15.41 -25.60 39.87
CA MET A 1 14.97 -24.30 39.30
C MET A 1 15.91 -23.77 38.22
N MET A 2 17.24 -23.76 38.41
CA MET A 2 18.22 -23.25 37.42
C MET A 2 18.16 -23.89 36.01
N ARG A 3 17.92 -25.21 35.88
CA ARG A 3 17.83 -25.86 34.56
C ARG A 3 16.64 -25.40 33.70
N LYS A 4 15.55 -24.94 34.31
CA LYS A 4 14.38 -24.39 33.59
C LYS A 4 14.61 -22.94 33.15
N ILE A 5 15.44 -22.18 33.87
CA ILE A 5 15.81 -20.80 33.52
C ILE A 5 16.83 -20.79 32.37
N LEU A 6 17.79 -21.72 32.37
CA LEU A 6 18.79 -21.84 31.30
C LEU A 6 18.16 -22.18 29.93
N GLY A 7 17.16 -23.07 29.92
CA GLY A 7 16.42 -23.42 28.70
C GLY A 7 15.57 -22.27 28.15
N LEU A 8 15.01 -21.42 29.02
CA LEU A 8 14.25 -20.24 28.64
C LEU A 8 15.16 -19.16 28.03
N VAL A 9 16.35 -18.95 28.63
CA VAL A 9 17.36 -18.00 28.12
C VAL A 9 17.92 -18.45 26.78
N LEU A 10 18.15 -19.76 26.57
CA LEU A 10 18.59 -20.28 25.28
C LEU A 10 17.52 -20.12 24.18
N CYS A 11 16.23 -20.31 24.49
CA CYS A 11 15.15 -20.08 23.53
C CYS A 11 14.93 -18.60 23.20
N LEU A 12 15.22 -17.69 24.15
CA LEU A 12 15.13 -16.25 23.92
C LEU A 12 16.30 -15.74 23.06
N LEU A 13 17.49 -16.34 23.19
CA LEU A 13 18.66 -15.99 22.39
C LEU A 13 18.56 -16.48 20.94
N THR A 14 17.97 -17.66 20.69
CA THR A 14 17.79 -18.17 19.32
C THR A 14 16.76 -17.39 18.51
N LEU A 15 15.75 -16.80 19.14
CA LEU A 15 14.75 -15.96 18.46
C LEU A 15 15.33 -14.64 17.96
N ASN A 16 16.26 -14.02 18.70
CA ASN A 16 16.91 -12.77 18.28
C ASN A 16 17.93 -12.97 17.15
N VAL A 17 18.63 -14.11 17.11
CA VAL A 17 19.58 -14.40 16.02
C VAL A 17 18.84 -14.66 14.70
N ALA A 18 17.76 -15.44 14.72
CA ALA A 18 17.00 -15.78 13.52
C ALA A 18 16.29 -14.56 12.87
N ALA A 19 15.85 -13.58 13.67
CA ALA A 19 15.23 -12.35 13.15
C ALA A 19 16.24 -11.42 12.45
N ASN A 20 17.49 -11.40 12.93
CA ASN A 20 18.58 -10.63 12.31
C ASN A 20 19.09 -11.27 11.02
N ASP A 21 19.13 -12.61 10.93
CA ASP A 21 19.55 -13.30 9.71
C ASP A 21 18.63 -12.94 8.52
N GLN A 22 17.30 -12.92 8.73
CA GLN A 22 16.34 -12.52 7.70
C GLN A 22 16.52 -11.05 7.26
N PHE A 23 16.95 -10.17 8.17
CA PHE A 23 17.22 -8.77 7.86
C PHE A 23 18.41 -8.62 6.91
N PHE A 24 19.55 -9.25 7.22
CA PHE A 24 20.75 -9.19 6.39
C PHE A 24 20.62 -9.97 5.07
N GLU A 25 19.79 -11.01 5.03
CA GLU A 25 19.39 -11.67 3.78
C GLU A 25 18.56 -10.76 2.88
N ARG A 26 17.77 -9.86 3.47
CA ARG A 26 16.86 -8.97 2.75
C ARG A 26 17.51 -7.66 2.32
N TYR A 27 18.22 -6.97 3.21
CA TYR A 27 18.75 -5.64 2.92
C TYR A 27 20.24 -5.68 2.55
N GLU A 28 20.62 -4.80 1.63
CA GLU A 28 22.01 -4.56 1.25
C GLU A 28 22.36 -3.10 1.59
N PHE A 29 23.39 -2.91 2.39
CA PHE A 29 23.96 -1.61 2.74
C PHE A 29 25.18 -1.34 1.86
N VAL A 30 25.01 -0.46 0.87
CA VAL A 30 26.08 -0.10 -0.06
C VAL A 30 26.90 1.03 0.56
N ARG A 31 28.20 0.81 0.69
CA ARG A 31 29.14 1.76 1.26
C ARG A 31 30.23 2.14 0.26
N GLU A 32 30.56 3.42 0.20
CA GLU A 32 31.70 3.96 -0.55
C GLU A 32 32.59 4.74 0.44
N ASP A 33 33.89 4.45 0.46
CA ASP A 33 34.85 5.04 1.40
C ASP A 33 34.39 4.97 2.87
N GLY A 34 33.76 3.85 3.25
CA GLY A 34 33.21 3.62 4.59
C GLY A 34 31.85 4.31 4.87
N LYS A 35 31.39 5.23 4.01
CA LYS A 35 30.13 5.95 4.18
C LYS A 35 28.96 5.17 3.57
N LEU A 36 27.85 5.08 4.29
CA LEU A 36 26.61 4.50 3.77
C LEU A 36 26.00 5.40 2.69
N ILE A 37 25.98 4.91 1.45
CA ILE A 37 25.44 5.66 0.31
C ILE A 37 24.07 5.17 -0.14
N ALA A 38 23.73 3.90 0.06
CA ALA A 38 22.44 3.38 -0.38
C ALA A 38 21.99 2.19 0.47
N VAL A 39 20.67 2.04 0.58
CA VAL A 39 20.02 0.85 1.12
C VAL A 39 19.13 0.25 0.04
N ARG A 40 19.38 -1.02 -0.27
CA ARG A 40 18.58 -1.79 -1.23
C ARG A 40 17.81 -2.90 -0.53
N ASP A 41 16.61 -3.17 -1.01
CA ASP A 41 15.84 -4.37 -0.63
C ASP A 41 16.00 -5.42 -1.72
N LYS A 42 16.73 -6.50 -1.41
CA LYS A 42 17.02 -7.62 -2.31
C LYS A 42 15.77 -8.42 -2.66
N SER A 43 14.70 -8.33 -1.85
CA SER A 43 13.43 -8.98 -2.18
C SER A 43 12.73 -8.31 -3.37
N LEU A 44 13.12 -7.10 -3.74
CA LEU A 44 12.52 -6.40 -4.86
C LEU A 44 13.09 -6.94 -6.18
N SER A 45 12.25 -7.57 -7.01
CA SER A 45 12.61 -7.89 -8.40
C SER A 45 13.11 -6.67 -9.17
N ARG A 46 14.22 -6.87 -9.90
CA ARG A 46 14.78 -5.93 -10.89
C ARG A 46 14.01 -5.91 -12.20
N SER A 47 13.21 -6.95 -12.45
CA SER A 47 12.43 -7.09 -13.68
C SER A 47 10.97 -6.74 -13.43
N PHE A 48 10.40 -5.99 -14.37
CA PHE A 48 9.03 -5.50 -14.32
C PHE A 48 8.27 -6.04 -15.53
N LYS A 49 7.12 -6.67 -15.28
CA LYS A 49 6.24 -7.23 -16.32
C LYS A 49 4.82 -6.71 -16.14
N ILE A 50 4.33 -5.91 -17.09
CA ILE A 50 2.96 -5.38 -17.06
C ILE A 50 1.94 -6.52 -17.13
N SER A 51 2.28 -7.60 -17.84
CA SER A 51 1.44 -8.78 -17.98
C SER A 51 0.97 -9.36 -16.65
N ASN A 52 1.79 -9.29 -15.59
CA ASN A 52 1.41 -9.81 -14.27
C ASN A 52 0.23 -9.02 -13.69
N TYR A 53 0.26 -7.68 -13.81
CA TYR A 53 -0.84 -6.84 -13.38
C TYR A 53 -2.09 -7.00 -14.26
N VAL A 54 -1.90 -7.09 -15.57
CA VAL A 54 -3.01 -7.29 -16.53
C VAL A 54 -3.73 -8.61 -16.26
N LYS A 55 -2.98 -9.69 -16.03
CA LYS A 55 -3.53 -10.98 -15.65
C LYS A 55 -4.31 -10.87 -14.33
N TYR A 56 -3.71 -10.26 -13.32
CA TYR A 56 -4.35 -10.06 -12.02
C TYR A 56 -5.68 -9.30 -12.15
N ILE A 57 -5.70 -8.15 -12.85
CA ILE A 57 -6.91 -7.35 -12.97
C ILE A 57 -7.97 -8.04 -13.84
N LYS A 58 -7.58 -8.77 -14.91
CA LYS A 58 -8.48 -9.61 -15.70
C LYS A 58 -9.17 -10.65 -14.82
N GLU A 59 -8.41 -11.40 -14.03
CA GLU A 59 -8.96 -12.43 -13.13
C GLU A 59 -9.90 -11.84 -12.08
N GLN A 60 -9.57 -10.69 -11.49
CA GLN A 60 -10.45 -10.00 -10.54
C GLN A 60 -11.76 -9.54 -11.20
N ILE A 61 -11.68 -8.91 -12.39
CA ILE A 61 -12.87 -8.45 -13.12
C ILE A 61 -13.78 -9.63 -13.46
N LEU A 62 -13.24 -10.70 -14.04
CA LEU A 62 -14.04 -11.87 -14.43
C LEU A 62 -14.67 -12.57 -13.23
N THR A 63 -13.97 -12.60 -12.10
CA THR A 63 -14.53 -13.12 -10.84
C THR A 63 -15.73 -12.27 -10.39
N GLU A 64 -15.64 -10.95 -10.47
CA GLU A 64 -16.78 -10.08 -10.14
C GLU A 64 -17.94 -10.19 -11.12
N GLN A 65 -17.67 -10.30 -12.42
CA GLN A 65 -18.72 -10.51 -13.42
C GLN A 65 -19.47 -11.82 -13.17
N ALA A 66 -18.77 -12.90 -12.79
CA ALA A 66 -19.39 -14.16 -12.42
C ALA A 66 -20.29 -14.01 -11.17
N LEU A 67 -19.86 -13.24 -10.16
CA LEU A 67 -20.67 -12.98 -8.96
C LEU A 67 -21.92 -12.12 -9.26
N ILE A 68 -21.80 -11.15 -10.17
CA ILE A 68 -22.92 -10.31 -10.62
C ILE A 68 -23.98 -11.15 -11.35
N GLN A 69 -23.54 -12.14 -12.13
CA GLN A 69 -24.41 -13.01 -12.93
C GLN A 69 -24.95 -14.22 -12.14
N GLN A 70 -24.49 -14.44 -10.91
CA GLN A 70 -24.86 -15.61 -10.12
C GLN A 70 -26.34 -15.56 -9.69
N GLU A 71 -27.12 -16.55 -10.11
CA GLU A 71 -28.52 -16.69 -9.71
C GLU A 71 -28.66 -16.87 -8.18
N GLY A 72 -29.70 -16.23 -7.60
CA GLY A 72 -29.99 -16.32 -6.16
C GLY A 72 -29.11 -15.45 -5.26
N VAL A 73 -28.15 -14.71 -5.82
CA VAL A 73 -27.27 -13.79 -5.07
C VAL A 73 -27.72 -12.35 -5.26
N ASN A 74 -28.05 -11.65 -4.16
CA ASN A 74 -28.26 -10.21 -4.18
C ASN A 74 -26.91 -9.48 -4.11
N TYR A 75 -26.27 -9.30 -5.27
CA TYR A 75 -24.95 -8.67 -5.37
C TYR A 75 -24.93 -7.26 -4.75
N ASP A 76 -25.98 -6.47 -4.98
CA ASP A 76 -26.09 -5.11 -4.45
C ASP A 76 -26.09 -5.11 -2.91
N GLU A 77 -26.78 -6.06 -2.28
CA GLU A 77 -26.79 -6.22 -0.81
C GLU A 77 -25.44 -6.68 -0.28
N GLN A 78 -24.79 -7.66 -0.91
CA GLN A 78 -23.44 -8.09 -0.52
C GLN A 78 -22.43 -6.93 -0.60
N MET A 79 -22.54 -6.07 -1.62
CA MET A 79 -21.70 -4.88 -1.74
C MET A 79 -21.99 -3.85 -0.68
N ARG A 80 -23.26 -3.65 -0.31
CA ARG A 80 -23.61 -2.81 0.82
C ARG A 80 -23.01 -3.38 2.11
N ASP A 81 -23.21 -4.66 2.42
CA ASP A 81 -22.64 -5.26 3.63
C ASP A 81 -21.12 -5.14 3.71
N LEU A 82 -20.43 -5.20 2.57
CA LEU A 82 -18.99 -5.00 2.49
C LEU A 82 -18.58 -3.54 2.75
N LEU A 83 -19.36 -2.56 2.28
CA LEU A 83 -19.06 -1.11 2.36
C LEU A 83 -19.61 -0.45 3.64
N TYR A 84 -20.61 -1.04 4.27
CA TYR A 84 -21.22 -0.58 5.51
C TYR A 84 -20.64 -1.40 6.68
N ASP A 85 -19.49 -0.95 7.16
CA ASP A 85 -18.72 -1.61 8.23
C ASP A 85 -19.37 -1.54 9.63
N ASP A 86 -20.57 -0.95 9.74
CA ASP A 86 -21.27 -0.71 11.01
C ASP A 86 -22.79 -0.65 10.78
N ALA A 87 -23.55 -1.49 11.49
CA ALA A 87 -25.01 -1.43 11.51
C ALA A 87 -25.54 -0.08 12.02
N ASN A 88 -24.75 0.67 12.80
CA ASN A 88 -25.08 2.02 13.27
C ASN A 88 -24.82 3.12 12.24
N SER A 89 -24.08 2.84 11.15
CA SER A 89 -23.85 3.82 10.08
C SER A 89 -25.07 4.03 9.18
N ILE A 90 -26.02 3.09 9.19
CA ILE A 90 -27.27 3.12 8.41
C ILE A 90 -28.18 4.29 8.83
N ARG A 91 -28.03 4.83 10.05
CA ARG A 91 -28.89 5.90 10.60
C ARG A 91 -28.45 7.33 10.27
N ARG A 92 -27.31 7.56 9.59
CA ARG A 92 -26.87 8.90 9.17
C ARG A 92 -26.73 8.97 7.64
N ARG A 93 -27.87 9.16 6.95
CA ARG A 93 -27.95 9.40 5.50
C ARG A 93 -27.16 10.64 5.08
N ASN A 94 -25.86 10.46 4.84
CA ASN A 94 -24.90 11.52 4.53
C ASN A 94 -24.22 11.29 3.18
N ARG A 95 -23.34 12.22 2.77
CA ARG A 95 -22.53 12.18 1.53
C ARG A 95 -21.78 10.85 1.32
N ALA A 96 -21.39 10.17 2.40
CA ALA A 96 -20.75 8.85 2.36
C ALA A 96 -21.64 7.77 1.72
N ASP A 97 -22.95 7.77 1.99
CA ASP A 97 -23.87 6.77 1.46
C ASP A 97 -24.05 6.93 -0.04
N ARG A 98 -24.12 8.17 -0.53
CA ARG A 98 -24.13 8.45 -1.99
C ARG A 98 -22.86 7.92 -2.68
N ASN A 99 -21.70 8.06 -2.06
CA ASN A 99 -20.46 7.51 -2.64
C ASN A 99 -20.43 5.98 -2.60
N LYS A 100 -21.00 5.34 -1.56
CA LYS A 100 -21.15 3.88 -1.50
C LYS A 100 -22.10 3.37 -2.58
N GLU A 101 -23.23 4.04 -2.81
CA GLU A 101 -24.13 3.68 -3.91
C GLU A 101 -23.47 3.91 -5.28
N ASN A 102 -22.66 4.96 -5.45
CA ASN A 102 -21.87 5.15 -6.67
C ASN A 102 -20.86 4.00 -6.89
N ILE A 103 -20.29 3.44 -5.82
CA ILE A 103 -19.43 2.25 -5.89
C ILE A 103 -20.26 1.05 -6.36
N VAL A 104 -21.44 0.79 -5.78
CA VAL A 104 -22.32 -0.30 -6.21
C VAL A 104 -22.69 -0.17 -7.69
N LEU A 105 -23.15 1.02 -8.12
CA LEU A 105 -23.47 1.31 -9.52
C LEU A 105 -22.26 1.07 -10.44
N SER A 106 -21.08 1.52 -10.04
CA SER A 106 -19.86 1.32 -10.83
C SER A 106 -19.49 -0.15 -11.00
N MET A 107 -19.71 -0.97 -9.98
CA MET A 107 -19.46 -2.42 -10.06
C MET A 107 -20.45 -3.09 -11.01
N LYS A 108 -21.73 -2.68 -11.01
CA LYS A 108 -22.73 -3.19 -11.95
C LYS A 108 -22.38 -2.86 -13.40
N GLU A 109 -21.87 -1.66 -13.66
CA GLU A 109 -21.44 -1.29 -15.02
C GLU A 109 -20.28 -2.15 -15.54
N LEU A 110 -19.42 -2.68 -14.66
CA LEU A 110 -18.42 -3.67 -15.10
C LEU A 110 -19.08 -4.94 -15.66
N GLY A 111 -20.25 -5.32 -15.14
CA GLY A 111 -21.03 -6.46 -15.64
C GLY A 111 -21.52 -6.31 -17.07
N ASN A 112 -21.62 -5.08 -17.58
CA ASN A 112 -22.15 -4.78 -18.91
C ASN A 112 -21.08 -4.76 -20.01
N ILE A 113 -19.80 -5.00 -19.67
CA ILE A 113 -18.67 -4.86 -20.59
C ILE A 113 -18.06 -6.23 -20.88
N ASP A 114 -17.81 -6.53 -22.17
CA ASP A 114 -17.05 -7.71 -22.56
C ASP A 114 -15.55 -7.47 -22.33
N PHE A 115 -15.07 -7.79 -21.12
CA PHE A 115 -13.66 -7.67 -20.80
C PHE A 115 -12.80 -8.75 -21.45
N ILE A 116 -13.37 -9.89 -21.85
CA ILE A 116 -12.63 -10.91 -22.59
C ILE A 116 -12.17 -10.31 -23.92
N GLU A 117 -13.09 -9.69 -24.65
CA GLU A 117 -12.78 -8.97 -25.89
C GLU A 117 -11.76 -7.85 -25.65
N VAL A 118 -11.93 -7.04 -24.60
CA VAL A 118 -10.98 -5.95 -24.28
C VAL A 118 -9.55 -6.45 -24.08
N PHE A 119 -9.36 -7.52 -23.29
CA PHE A 119 -8.02 -8.05 -22.98
C PHE A 119 -7.40 -8.82 -24.16
N GLU A 120 -8.21 -9.35 -25.07
CA GLU A 120 -7.74 -10.09 -26.25
C GLU A 120 -7.52 -9.17 -27.46
N HIS A 121 -8.03 -7.94 -27.41
CA HIS A 121 -7.94 -6.99 -28.51
C HIS A 121 -6.46 -6.63 -28.86
N PRO A 122 -6.01 -6.80 -30.12
CA PRO A 122 -4.61 -6.58 -30.50
C PRO A 122 -4.10 -5.17 -30.21
N ALA A 123 -4.91 -4.13 -30.47
CA ALA A 123 -4.50 -2.74 -30.21
C ALA A 123 -4.31 -2.45 -28.72
N PHE A 124 -5.08 -3.09 -27.84
CA PHE A 124 -4.93 -2.94 -26.38
C PHE A 124 -3.58 -3.54 -25.94
N ASN A 125 -3.28 -4.74 -26.44
CA ASN A 125 -2.02 -5.42 -26.15
C ASN A 125 -0.80 -4.66 -26.71
N ASP A 126 -0.89 -4.04 -27.89
CA ASP A 126 0.17 -3.15 -28.41
C ASP A 126 0.42 -1.95 -27.48
N VAL A 127 -0.63 -1.26 -27.04
CA VAL A 127 -0.52 -0.11 -26.11
C VAL A 127 0.23 -0.51 -24.83
N LEU A 128 -0.14 -1.63 -24.22
CA LEU A 128 0.50 -2.11 -23.00
C LEU A 128 1.94 -2.56 -23.23
N ALA A 129 2.23 -3.25 -24.34
CA ALA A 129 3.60 -3.66 -24.68
C ALA A 129 4.52 -2.44 -24.91
N LYS A 130 4.03 -1.41 -25.60
CA LYS A 130 4.77 -0.16 -25.84
C LYS A 130 4.99 0.62 -24.56
N PHE A 131 4.00 0.64 -23.66
CA PHE A 131 4.15 1.21 -22.32
C PHE A 131 5.19 0.45 -21.48
N GLU A 132 5.19 -0.88 -21.50
CA GLU A 132 6.20 -1.70 -20.81
C GLU A 132 7.61 -1.40 -21.31
N SER A 133 7.80 -1.30 -22.63
CA SER A 133 9.09 -0.94 -23.23
C SER A 133 9.60 0.41 -22.72
N LYS A 134 8.73 1.43 -22.71
CA LYS A 134 9.08 2.77 -22.25
C LYS A 134 9.37 2.82 -20.75
N LEU A 135 8.63 2.04 -19.95
CA LEU A 135 8.94 1.89 -18.53
C LEU A 135 10.31 1.25 -18.32
N LYS A 136 10.65 0.18 -19.06
CA LYS A 136 11.97 -0.48 -18.97
C LYS A 136 13.11 0.49 -19.30
N GLU A 137 12.94 1.32 -20.33
CA GLU A 137 13.90 2.39 -20.66
C GLU A 137 14.08 3.38 -19.50
N ALA A 138 12.98 3.79 -18.86
CA ALA A 138 13.04 4.69 -17.70
C ALA A 138 13.67 4.04 -16.46
N PHE A 139 13.37 2.76 -16.23
CA PHE A 139 13.91 1.97 -15.13
C PHE A 139 15.40 1.68 -15.24
N PHE A 140 15.96 1.66 -16.45
CA PHE A 140 17.41 1.57 -16.61
C PHE A 140 18.16 2.67 -15.81
N TYR A 141 17.53 3.83 -15.63
CA TYR A 141 18.07 4.97 -14.87
C TYR A 141 17.66 4.99 -13.38
N ILE A 142 16.81 4.06 -12.95
CA ILE A 142 16.23 3.97 -11.61
C ILE A 142 16.44 2.56 -11.07
N ASP A 143 17.39 2.39 -10.15
CA ASP A 143 17.52 1.15 -9.38
C ASP A 143 16.19 0.85 -8.63
N PRO A 144 15.46 -0.21 -9.01
CA PRO A 144 14.15 -0.54 -8.43
C PRO A 144 14.27 -1.15 -7.04
N GLN A 145 15.47 -1.59 -6.63
CA GLN A 145 15.73 -2.13 -5.30
C GLN A 145 16.06 -1.03 -4.29
N LEU A 146 16.41 0.16 -4.76
CA LEU A 146 16.82 1.28 -3.92
C LEU A 146 15.63 1.84 -3.12
N ILE A 147 15.68 1.69 -1.80
CA ILE A 147 14.66 2.16 -0.88
C ILE A 147 15.11 3.35 -0.02
N ALA A 148 16.42 3.57 0.14
CA ALA A 148 16.98 4.76 0.77
C ALA A 148 18.33 5.14 0.15
N LYS A 149 18.64 6.44 0.15
CA LYS A 149 19.88 7.06 -0.34
C LYS A 149 20.41 8.03 0.73
N PRO A 150 21.04 7.52 1.82
CA PRO A 150 21.36 8.32 3.02
C PRO A 150 22.39 9.44 2.81
N ASP A 151 23.20 9.36 1.77
CA ASP A 151 24.22 10.36 1.40
C ASP A 151 23.65 11.56 0.61
N ASN A 152 22.39 11.52 0.16
CA ASN A 152 21.84 12.53 -0.74
C ASN A 152 20.44 13.00 -0.33
N ALA A 153 20.40 14.19 0.27
CA ALA A 153 19.19 14.88 0.73
C ALA A 153 18.27 15.46 -0.38
N SER A 154 18.49 15.09 -1.64
CA SER A 154 17.69 15.54 -2.78
C SER A 154 17.44 14.46 -3.84
N PHE A 155 17.74 13.21 -3.51
CA PHE A 155 17.79 12.14 -4.49
C PHE A 155 16.43 11.88 -5.15
N PHE A 156 15.37 11.76 -4.35
CA PHE A 156 14.05 11.38 -4.86
C PHE A 156 13.30 12.55 -5.50
N TYR A 157 13.54 13.78 -5.03
CA TYR A 157 12.96 15.00 -5.62
C TYR A 157 13.23 15.13 -7.13
N LYS A 158 14.39 14.66 -7.62
CA LYS A 158 14.80 14.83 -9.03
C LYS A 158 14.19 13.81 -10.00
N ARG A 159 13.49 12.77 -9.53
CA ARG A 159 13.02 11.66 -10.38
C ARG A 159 11.54 11.80 -10.76
N ALA A 160 11.24 12.62 -11.77
CA ALA A 160 9.90 12.74 -12.39
C ALA A 160 9.71 11.84 -13.65
N VAL A 161 10.60 10.87 -13.86
CA VAL A 161 10.68 10.08 -15.10
C VAL A 161 9.42 9.23 -15.32
N THR A 162 8.85 8.64 -14.26
CA THR A 162 7.64 7.80 -14.37
C THR A 162 6.42 8.58 -14.85
N HIS A 163 6.24 9.82 -14.37
CA HIS A 163 5.12 10.68 -14.77
C HIS A 163 5.16 11.03 -16.26
N GLN A 164 6.35 11.27 -16.81
CA GLN A 164 6.52 11.53 -18.25
C GLN A 164 6.15 10.30 -19.08
N VAL A 165 6.57 9.09 -18.64
CA VAL A 165 6.23 7.84 -19.32
C VAL A 165 4.73 7.57 -19.29
N VAL A 166 4.06 7.79 -18.15
CA VAL A 166 2.59 7.67 -18.03
C VAL A 166 1.88 8.66 -18.95
N SER A 167 2.28 9.93 -18.95
CA SER A 167 1.68 10.96 -19.79
C SER A 167 1.79 10.59 -21.28
N TRP A 168 2.95 10.10 -21.70
CA TRP A 168 3.17 9.59 -23.05
C TRP A 168 2.25 8.39 -23.36
N ALA A 169 2.17 7.41 -22.47
CA ALA A 169 1.39 6.18 -22.67
C ALA A 169 -0.11 6.47 -22.80
N LEU A 170 -0.65 7.38 -21.98
CA LEU A 170 -2.04 7.83 -22.07
C LEU A 170 -2.33 8.52 -23.42
N ASN A 171 -1.41 9.36 -23.89
CA ASN A 171 -1.54 9.99 -25.21
C ASN A 171 -1.45 8.97 -26.34
N TYR A 172 -0.59 7.96 -26.21
CA TYR A 172 -0.49 6.86 -27.18
C TYR A 172 -1.78 6.02 -27.21
N ALA A 173 -2.33 5.68 -26.04
CA ALA A 173 -3.59 4.95 -25.91
C ALA A 173 -4.75 5.69 -26.59
N ARG A 174 -4.92 6.99 -26.34
CA ARG A 174 -5.96 7.82 -26.99
C ARG A 174 -5.85 7.84 -28.52
N LYS A 175 -4.64 7.74 -29.06
CA LYS A 175 -4.41 7.71 -30.52
C LYS A 175 -4.70 6.34 -31.14
N LYS A 176 -4.64 5.26 -30.34
CA LYS A 176 -4.70 3.87 -30.83
C LYS A 176 -6.01 3.16 -30.52
N LEU A 177 -6.70 3.55 -29.46
CA LEU A 177 -7.92 2.91 -28.98
C LEU A 177 -9.11 3.81 -29.26
N SER A 178 -10.04 3.33 -30.09
CA SER A 178 -11.20 4.09 -30.57
C SER A 178 -12.46 3.88 -29.74
N THR A 179 -12.55 2.78 -28.97
CA THR A 179 -13.74 2.46 -28.16
C THR A 179 -13.51 2.84 -26.69
N ILE A 180 -14.61 3.23 -26.03
CA ILE A 180 -14.60 3.61 -24.60
C ILE A 180 -14.10 2.46 -23.72
N PRO A 181 -14.55 1.19 -23.87
CA PRO A 181 -14.05 0.05 -23.08
C PRO A 181 -12.53 -0.14 -23.17
N LEU A 182 -11.98 -0.13 -24.40
CA LEU A 182 -10.54 -0.29 -24.62
C LEU A 182 -9.77 0.87 -24.00
N LEU A 183 -10.16 2.11 -24.30
CA LEU A 183 -9.44 3.30 -23.88
C LEU A 183 -9.46 3.48 -22.35
N ASN A 184 -10.62 3.32 -21.72
CA ASN A 184 -10.75 3.47 -20.27
C ASN A 184 -9.98 2.38 -19.53
N THR A 185 -10.06 1.13 -20.00
CA THR A 185 -9.33 0.01 -19.37
C THR A 185 -7.82 0.19 -19.51
N ALA A 186 -7.33 0.60 -20.69
CA ALA A 186 -5.91 0.87 -20.89
C ALA A 186 -5.44 2.05 -20.04
N SER A 187 -6.20 3.14 -20.02
CA SER A 187 -5.88 4.34 -19.22
C SER A 187 -5.82 4.02 -17.73
N TYR A 188 -6.80 3.25 -17.24
CA TYR A 188 -6.83 2.76 -15.87
C TYR A 188 -5.60 1.90 -15.56
N ALA A 189 -5.29 0.91 -16.41
CA ALA A 189 -4.15 0.04 -16.20
C ALA A 189 -2.83 0.81 -16.15
N ILE A 190 -2.61 1.74 -17.09
CA ILE A 190 -1.41 2.59 -17.14
C ILE A 190 -1.22 3.36 -15.83
N VAL A 191 -2.29 4.01 -15.32
CA VAL A 191 -2.22 4.79 -14.09
C VAL A 191 -2.00 3.89 -12.86
N GLN A 192 -2.69 2.76 -12.76
CA GLN A 192 -2.53 1.85 -11.62
C GLN A 192 -1.13 1.24 -11.56
N ILE A 193 -0.55 0.92 -12.71
CA ILE A 193 0.81 0.40 -12.79
C ILE A 193 1.81 1.38 -12.18
N GLU A 194 1.74 2.67 -12.54
CA GLU A 194 2.64 3.67 -11.96
C GLU A 194 2.40 3.84 -10.45
N HIS A 195 1.15 3.87 -10.01
CA HIS A 195 0.82 3.93 -8.59
C HIS A 195 1.39 2.72 -7.83
N MET A 196 1.26 1.51 -8.37
CA MET A 196 1.78 0.29 -7.74
C MET A 196 3.31 0.30 -7.65
N MET A 197 4.01 0.83 -8.64
CA MET A 197 5.46 1.01 -8.60
C MET A 197 5.88 1.94 -7.46
N THR A 198 5.21 3.09 -7.32
CA THR A 198 5.48 4.05 -6.25
C THR A 198 5.12 3.47 -4.88
N LYS A 199 3.94 2.85 -4.75
CA LYS A 199 3.48 2.19 -3.51
C LYS A 199 4.43 1.09 -3.07
N ARG A 200 4.97 0.29 -4.00
CA ARG A 200 5.96 -0.76 -3.72
C ARG A 200 7.16 -0.21 -2.96
N ARG A 201 7.80 0.85 -3.44
CA ARG A 201 8.92 1.44 -2.71
C ARG A 201 8.51 1.91 -1.32
N LEU A 202 7.40 2.63 -1.20
CA LEU A 202 6.94 3.16 0.09
C LEU A 202 6.59 2.05 1.09
N TYR A 203 6.00 0.95 0.63
CA TYR A 203 5.71 -0.23 1.42
C TYR A 203 6.99 -0.85 2.00
N HIS A 204 8.02 -1.02 1.17
CA HIS A 204 9.31 -1.56 1.59
C HIS A 204 10.11 -0.62 2.48
N GLN A 205 9.96 0.69 2.29
CA GLN A 205 10.47 1.65 3.27
C GLN A 205 9.80 1.49 4.63
N ASN A 206 8.49 1.25 4.69
CA ASN A 206 7.81 0.98 5.96
C ASN A 206 8.24 -0.36 6.59
N ASN A 207 8.60 -1.36 5.77
CA ASN A 207 9.26 -2.58 6.28
C ASN A 207 10.57 -2.22 7.00
N LEU A 208 11.45 -1.45 6.34
CA LEU A 208 12.74 -1.04 6.91
C LEU A 208 12.57 -0.18 8.16
N LEU A 209 11.59 0.73 8.18
CA LEU A 209 11.29 1.55 9.36
C LEU A 209 10.91 0.71 10.58
N THR A 210 10.22 -0.43 10.41
CA THR A 210 9.92 -1.32 11.53
C THR A 210 11.17 -2.00 12.07
N TYR A 211 12.12 -2.42 11.23
CA TYR A 211 13.39 -2.93 11.71
C TYR A 211 14.17 -1.88 12.50
N LEU A 212 14.23 -0.65 11.98
CA LEU A 212 14.89 0.49 12.66
C LEU A 212 14.17 0.92 13.96
N GLU A 213 12.88 0.66 14.07
CA GLU A 213 12.12 0.92 15.31
C GLU A 213 12.42 -0.13 16.39
N LEU A 214 12.42 -1.41 15.99
CA LEU A 214 12.42 -2.54 16.92
C LEU A 214 13.81 -3.00 17.33
N ASN A 215 14.85 -2.60 16.60
CA ASN A 215 16.23 -2.97 16.87
C ASN A 215 17.10 -1.73 17.03
N THR A 216 18.19 -1.87 17.76
CA THR A 216 19.25 -0.85 17.82
C THR A 216 20.01 -0.77 16.50
N ALA A 217 20.65 0.37 16.23
CA ALA A 217 21.45 0.54 15.01
C ALA A 217 22.57 -0.53 14.90
N ASP A 218 23.24 -0.81 16.02
CA ASP A 218 24.35 -1.77 16.08
C ASP A 218 23.90 -3.20 15.74
N GLU A 219 22.71 -3.63 16.20
CA GLU A 219 22.13 -4.94 15.86
C GLU A 219 21.87 -5.09 14.36
N LEU A 220 21.65 -3.98 13.65
CA LEU A 220 21.43 -3.93 12.21
C LEU A 220 22.73 -3.66 11.42
N GLY A 221 23.89 -3.61 12.08
CA GLY A 221 25.18 -3.31 11.44
C GLY A 221 25.32 -1.87 10.97
N LEU A 222 24.65 -0.93 11.65
CA LEU A 222 24.60 0.49 11.34
C LEU A 222 25.13 1.30 12.52
N THR A 223 25.76 2.44 12.22
CA THR A 223 25.92 3.49 13.24
C THR A 223 24.59 4.20 13.47
N LYS A 224 24.46 4.90 14.59
CA LYS A 224 23.28 5.72 14.88
C LYS A 224 23.06 6.79 13.80
N GLU A 225 24.12 7.45 13.37
CA GLU A 225 24.09 8.50 12.35
C GLU A 225 23.61 7.96 11.00
N GLU A 226 23.96 6.71 10.68
CA GLU A 226 23.48 6.02 9.49
C GLU A 226 22.00 5.67 9.59
N ALA A 227 21.57 5.12 10.72
CA ALA A 227 20.15 4.85 10.97
C ALA A 227 19.31 6.15 10.84
N ASP A 228 19.76 7.24 11.45
CA ASP A 228 19.10 8.56 11.36
C ASP A 228 19.08 9.08 9.91
N SER A 229 20.15 8.89 9.14
CA SER A 229 20.22 9.30 7.73
C SER A 229 19.32 8.43 6.83
N ILE A 230 19.14 7.14 7.16
CA ILE A 230 18.14 6.28 6.51
C ILE A 230 16.73 6.79 6.77
N PHE A 231 16.38 7.10 8.03
CA PHE A 231 15.10 7.72 8.35
C PHE A 231 14.91 8.98 7.49
N SER A 232 15.90 9.87 7.45
CA SER A 232 15.80 11.12 6.69
C SER A 232 15.60 10.90 5.20
N SER A 233 16.29 9.93 4.62
CA SER A 233 16.10 9.55 3.22
C SER A 233 14.70 9.01 2.93
N ILE A 234 14.16 8.17 3.80
CA ILE A 234 12.80 7.65 3.67
C ILE A 234 11.77 8.79 3.77
N TYR A 235 11.90 9.69 4.75
CA TYR A 235 10.95 10.79 4.91
C TYR A 235 11.08 11.86 3.82
N GLU A 236 12.29 12.14 3.32
CA GLU A 236 12.48 13.04 2.17
C GLU A 236 11.81 12.50 0.91
N SER A 237 11.88 11.19 0.68
CA SER A 237 11.25 10.56 -0.48
C SER A 237 9.72 10.66 -0.50
N ARG A 238 9.11 11.05 0.62
CA ARG A 238 7.66 11.26 0.78
C ARG A 238 7.25 12.71 0.57
N ILE A 239 8.20 13.64 0.46
CA ILE A 239 7.92 15.06 0.26
C ILE A 239 7.41 15.24 -1.18
N PRO A 240 6.19 15.79 -1.37
CA PRO A 240 5.69 16.04 -2.71
C PRO A 240 6.52 17.14 -3.40
N TRP A 241 6.62 17.07 -4.72
CA TRP A 241 7.46 17.98 -5.53
C TRP A 241 7.15 19.47 -5.32
N TYR A 242 5.90 19.81 -4.97
CA TYR A 242 5.48 21.18 -4.72
C TYR A 242 5.87 21.70 -3.32
N ALA A 243 6.22 20.82 -2.37
CA ALA A 243 6.60 21.18 -1.01
C ALA A 243 8.11 21.44 -0.89
N PHE A 244 8.64 22.32 -1.72
CA PHE A 244 10.08 22.64 -1.79
C PHE A 244 10.67 23.16 -0.46
N TRP A 245 9.85 23.83 0.36
CA TRP A 245 10.23 24.32 1.68
C TRP A 245 10.56 23.17 2.64
N GLU A 246 9.79 22.08 2.58
CA GLU A 246 9.99 20.91 3.43
C GLU A 246 11.24 20.14 2.98
N SER A 247 11.49 20.05 1.66
CA SER A 247 12.74 19.49 1.13
C SER A 247 13.95 20.31 1.58
N SER A 248 13.84 21.65 1.59
CA SER A 248 14.89 22.54 2.09
C SER A 248 15.13 22.34 3.60
N ARG A 249 14.07 22.18 4.39
CA ARG A 249 14.15 21.85 5.81
C ARG A 249 14.81 20.50 6.07
N ALA A 250 14.50 19.49 5.24
CA ALA A 250 15.12 18.18 5.31
C ALA A 250 16.63 18.26 5.10
N LYS A 251 17.08 19.00 4.08
CA LYS A 251 18.52 19.23 3.80
C LYS A 251 19.24 19.89 4.98
N LEU A 252 18.65 20.94 5.55
CA LEU A 252 19.25 21.67 6.67
C LEU A 252 19.34 20.86 7.96
N ASN A 253 18.45 19.86 8.13
CA ASN A 253 18.38 19.05 9.35
C ASN A 253 18.62 17.56 9.08
N TRP A 254 19.37 17.23 8.02
CA TRP A 254 19.45 15.87 7.49
C TRP A 254 19.80 14.80 8.54
N ALA A 255 20.73 15.10 9.44
CA ALA A 255 21.15 14.17 10.49
C ALA A 255 20.06 13.76 11.49
N ARG A 256 18.91 14.45 11.54
CA ARG A 256 17.81 14.14 12.48
C ARG A 256 16.41 14.32 11.89
N TYR A 257 16.32 14.70 10.63
CA TYR A 257 15.05 15.09 10.00
C TYR A 257 14.05 13.95 10.06
N GLY A 258 14.42 12.78 9.53
CA GLY A 258 13.52 11.64 9.47
C GLY A 258 13.20 11.04 10.82
N SER A 259 14.19 10.88 11.72
CA SER A 259 13.92 10.34 13.06
C SER A 259 13.02 11.26 13.87
N SER A 260 13.18 12.58 13.74
CA SER A 260 12.26 13.55 14.32
C SER A 260 10.83 13.41 13.79
N GLN A 261 10.66 13.25 12.47
CA GLN A 261 9.35 13.03 11.83
C GLN A 261 8.73 11.69 12.27
N PHE A 262 9.54 10.63 12.35
CA PHE A 262 9.11 9.31 12.79
C PHE A 262 8.53 9.34 14.20
N TYR A 263 9.28 9.84 15.18
CA TYR A 263 8.81 9.88 16.56
C TYR A 263 7.70 10.92 16.78
N ALA A 264 7.64 12.00 15.98
CA ALA A 264 6.48 12.88 15.96
C ALA A 264 5.22 12.14 15.52
N GLY A 265 5.31 11.37 14.42
CA GLY A 265 4.24 10.50 13.95
C GLY A 265 3.80 9.48 15.00
N PHE A 266 4.76 8.81 15.64
CA PHE A 266 4.50 7.84 16.72
C PHE A 266 3.66 8.45 17.86
N ARG A 267 4.02 9.67 18.30
CA ARG A 267 3.27 10.42 19.33
C ARG A 267 1.86 10.78 18.86
N VAL A 268 1.72 11.25 17.62
CA VAL A 268 0.41 11.57 17.03
C VAL A 268 -0.48 10.33 16.97
N GLY A 269 0.03 9.20 16.49
CA GLY A 269 -0.71 7.94 16.45
C GLY A 269 -1.14 7.47 17.85
N SER A 270 -0.27 7.63 18.85
CA SER A 270 -0.59 7.31 20.25
C SER A 270 -1.68 8.22 20.83
N ASN A 271 -1.65 9.52 20.50
CA ASN A 271 -2.71 10.45 20.88
C ASN A 271 -4.04 10.09 20.20
N LYS A 272 -4.00 9.68 18.92
CA LYS A 272 -5.17 9.22 18.18
C LYS A 272 -5.81 8.00 18.84
N LEU A 273 -5.02 7.00 19.21
CA LEU A 273 -5.51 5.83 19.95
C LEU A 273 -6.24 6.24 21.24
N ARG A 274 -5.67 7.16 22.03
CA ARG A 274 -6.32 7.66 23.25
C ARG A 274 -7.65 8.34 22.96
N GLY A 275 -7.72 9.16 21.91
CA GLY A 275 -8.96 9.85 21.50
C GLY A 275 -10.09 8.88 21.10
N PHE A 276 -9.75 7.72 20.54
CA PHE A 276 -10.72 6.70 20.13
C PHE A 276 -10.85 5.52 21.09
N LYS A 277 -10.22 5.57 22.27
CA LYS A 277 -10.23 4.46 23.25
C LYS A 277 -11.65 3.99 23.60
N HIS A 278 -12.61 4.90 23.66
CA HIS A 278 -14.01 4.61 23.98
C HIS A 278 -14.73 3.72 22.96
N LEU A 279 -14.16 3.55 21.75
CA LEU A 279 -14.71 2.68 20.72
C LEU A 279 -14.30 1.21 20.91
N TYR A 280 -13.32 0.93 21.76
CA TYR A 280 -12.72 -0.38 21.88
C TYR A 280 -13.08 -1.01 23.23
N THR A 281 -13.50 -2.27 23.20
CA THR A 281 -13.76 -3.05 24.42
C THR A 281 -12.46 -3.32 25.17
N SER A 282 -11.40 -3.63 24.43
CA SER A 282 -10.06 -3.87 24.96
C SER A 282 -8.99 -3.32 24.01
N ILE A 283 -7.82 -2.99 24.56
CA ILE A 283 -6.62 -2.57 23.81
C ILE A 283 -5.53 -3.58 24.15
N GLY A 284 -5.02 -4.27 23.13
CA GLY A 284 -4.02 -5.33 23.25
C GLY A 284 -2.59 -4.86 23.00
N GLU A 285 -1.80 -5.69 22.32
CA GLU A 285 -0.40 -5.42 22.04
C GLU A 285 -0.22 -4.34 20.95
N ARG A 286 0.83 -3.52 21.09
CA ARG A 286 1.30 -2.65 20.01
C ARG A 286 2.24 -3.42 19.08
N TYR A 287 1.87 -3.50 17.81
CA TYR A 287 2.62 -4.26 16.80
C TYR A 287 3.77 -3.45 16.20
N SER A 288 3.60 -2.15 16.00
CA SER A 288 4.68 -1.26 15.54
C SER A 288 4.34 0.20 15.80
N TYR A 289 5.13 1.11 15.25
CA TYR A 289 4.90 2.54 15.35
C TYR A 289 3.51 2.94 14.87
N ALA A 290 2.95 2.21 13.91
CA ALA A 290 1.66 2.53 13.28
C ALA A 290 0.49 1.63 13.71
N PHE A 291 0.72 0.48 14.36
CA PHE A 291 -0.31 -0.54 14.51
C PHE A 291 -0.53 -0.98 15.95
N GLN A 292 -1.81 -1.09 16.33
CA GLN A 292 -2.26 -1.46 17.67
C GLN A 292 -3.37 -2.50 17.58
N GLU A 293 -3.27 -3.56 18.37
CA GLU A 293 -4.36 -4.52 18.54
C GLU A 293 -5.46 -3.94 19.43
N VAL A 294 -6.71 -4.15 19.03
CA VAL A 294 -7.90 -3.74 19.77
C VAL A 294 -9.03 -4.74 19.54
N GLU A 295 -10.00 -4.75 20.45
CA GLU A 295 -11.28 -5.40 20.24
C GLU A 295 -12.33 -4.35 19.86
N PHE A 296 -12.87 -4.45 18.66
CA PHE A 296 -13.81 -3.50 18.08
C PHE A 296 -15.07 -4.25 17.62
N ASN A 297 -16.24 -3.87 18.14
CA ASN A 297 -17.52 -4.52 17.84
C ASN A 297 -17.50 -6.06 18.03
N GLY A 298 -16.81 -6.54 19.06
CA GLY A 298 -16.69 -7.97 19.37
C GLY A 298 -15.71 -8.74 18.48
N GLU A 299 -14.97 -8.05 17.61
CA GLU A 299 -13.94 -8.65 16.75
C GLU A 299 -12.56 -8.21 17.17
N ARG A 300 -11.62 -9.16 17.11
CA ARG A 300 -10.20 -8.90 17.34
C ARG A 300 -9.59 -8.34 16.05
N VAL A 301 -9.08 -7.12 16.12
CA VAL A 301 -8.56 -6.41 14.95
C VAL A 301 -7.26 -5.66 15.27
N ILE A 302 -6.49 -5.35 14.23
CA ILE A 302 -5.36 -4.44 14.30
C ILE A 302 -5.76 -3.14 13.59
N VAL A 303 -5.68 -2.03 14.31
CA VAL A 303 -5.97 -0.70 13.77
C VAL A 303 -4.70 0.05 13.37
N ASN A 304 -4.83 0.85 12.32
CA ASN A 304 -3.82 1.77 11.83
C ASN A 304 -3.98 3.14 12.49
N LEU A 305 -2.96 3.56 13.22
CA LEU A 305 -2.97 4.81 13.98
C LEU A 305 -2.61 6.05 13.13
N PHE A 306 -2.10 5.87 11.92
CA PHE A 306 -1.73 6.94 11.00
C PHE A 306 -2.87 7.22 10.04
N ASP A 307 -3.50 6.17 9.55
CA ASP A 307 -4.56 6.27 8.55
C ASP A 307 -5.96 6.33 9.17
N LYS A 308 -6.84 7.09 8.53
CA LYS A 308 -8.26 7.16 8.86
C LYS A 308 -9.01 6.05 8.14
N ASN A 309 -10.17 5.66 8.66
CA ASN A 309 -11.04 4.67 8.05
C ASN A 309 -11.44 5.07 6.61
N ASN A 310 -11.81 6.35 6.43
CA ASN A 310 -11.97 6.98 5.13
C ASN A 310 -11.92 8.52 5.28
N MET A 311 -12.10 9.27 4.19
CA MET A 311 -12.05 10.73 4.24
C MET A 311 -13.14 11.40 5.10
N PHE A 312 -14.27 10.73 5.35
CA PHE A 312 -15.37 11.25 6.18
C PHE A 312 -15.40 10.67 7.58
N ASP A 313 -14.59 9.65 7.87
CA ASP A 313 -14.52 8.98 9.15
C ASP A 313 -13.10 9.00 9.70
N SER A 314 -12.89 9.79 10.75
CA SER A 314 -11.59 9.97 11.38
C SER A 314 -11.13 8.79 12.24
N LYS A 315 -11.97 7.77 12.46
CA LYS A 315 -11.60 6.57 13.22
C LYS A 315 -10.32 5.94 12.63
N PRO A 316 -9.46 5.32 13.45
CA PRO A 316 -8.37 4.48 12.96
C PRO A 316 -8.90 3.42 11.99
N ALA A 317 -8.23 3.26 10.84
CA ALA A 317 -8.60 2.24 9.88
C ALA A 317 -8.31 0.83 10.41
N ILE A 318 -9.09 -0.17 10.02
CA ILE A 318 -8.79 -1.56 10.33
C ILE A 318 -7.80 -2.09 9.30
N ALA A 319 -6.59 -2.43 9.73
CA ALA A 319 -5.51 -2.93 8.88
C ALA A 319 -5.47 -4.46 8.81
N TYR A 320 -5.96 -5.14 9.85
CA TYR A 320 -6.10 -6.59 9.87
C TYR A 320 -7.26 -6.99 10.77
N ASN A 321 -8.00 -8.03 10.38
CA ASN A 321 -9.09 -8.59 11.17
C ASN A 321 -8.84 -10.09 11.34
N PHE A 322 -8.68 -10.55 12.58
CA PHE A 322 -8.33 -11.94 12.86
C PHE A 322 -9.51 -12.88 12.60
N ASP A 323 -10.73 -12.43 12.87
CA ASP A 323 -11.96 -13.22 12.71
C ASP A 323 -12.40 -13.28 11.24
N ARG A 324 -12.10 -12.23 10.46
CA ARG A 324 -12.46 -12.09 9.04
C ARG A 324 -11.27 -11.66 8.17
N PRO A 325 -10.21 -12.49 8.06
CA PRO A 325 -8.92 -12.09 7.45
C PRO A 325 -9.01 -11.78 5.94
N LYS A 326 -10.07 -12.24 5.26
CA LYS A 326 -10.30 -11.97 3.83
C LYS A 326 -11.08 -10.69 3.54
N LYS A 327 -11.70 -10.08 4.57
CA LYS A 327 -12.63 -8.95 4.39
C LYS A 327 -11.96 -7.72 3.78
N ILE A 328 -10.80 -7.33 4.31
CA ILE A 328 -10.05 -6.15 3.83
C ILE A 328 -9.57 -6.36 2.39
N ARG A 329 -9.06 -7.55 2.07
CA ARG A 329 -8.68 -7.91 0.70
C ARG A 329 -9.87 -7.78 -0.26
N ARG A 330 -11.03 -8.32 0.13
CA ARG A 330 -12.27 -8.24 -0.67
C ARG A 330 -12.69 -6.79 -0.90
N LEU A 331 -12.76 -6.01 0.17
CA LEU A 331 -13.10 -4.58 0.11
C LEU A 331 -12.16 -3.83 -0.85
N ARG A 332 -10.86 -4.03 -0.75
CA ARG A 332 -9.88 -3.36 -1.62
C ARG A 332 -9.97 -3.78 -3.07
N SER A 333 -10.27 -5.05 -3.34
CA SER A 333 -10.49 -5.51 -4.71
C SER A 333 -11.71 -4.82 -5.33
N VAL A 334 -12.84 -4.83 -4.62
CA VAL A 334 -14.06 -4.10 -5.04
C VAL A 334 -13.78 -2.63 -5.27
N LEU A 335 -13.14 -1.96 -4.33
CA LEU A 335 -12.81 -0.54 -4.44
C LEU A 335 -11.88 -0.24 -5.62
N THR A 336 -10.90 -1.12 -5.87
CA THR A 336 -9.99 -1.01 -7.02
C THR A 336 -10.77 -1.14 -8.32
N LEU A 337 -11.63 -2.14 -8.45
CA LEU A 337 -12.47 -2.35 -9.63
C LEU A 337 -13.51 -1.24 -9.83
N ALA A 338 -14.11 -0.74 -8.75
CA ALA A 338 -15.07 0.35 -8.78
C ALA A 338 -14.49 1.61 -9.43
N ARG A 339 -13.18 1.88 -9.29
CA ARG A 339 -12.53 3.01 -10.00
C ARG A 339 -12.55 2.83 -11.51
N LEU A 340 -12.34 1.61 -11.99
CA LEU A 340 -12.50 1.29 -13.41
C LEU A 340 -13.98 1.39 -13.79
N GLY A 341 -14.88 0.82 -13.00
CA GLY A 341 -16.34 0.89 -13.19
C GLY A 341 -16.87 2.33 -13.33
N LEU A 342 -16.40 3.25 -12.49
CA LEU A 342 -16.78 4.66 -12.50
C LEU A 342 -16.45 5.36 -13.82
N SER A 343 -15.45 4.86 -14.56
CA SER A 343 -15.12 5.40 -15.88
C SER A 343 -16.24 5.15 -16.90
N PHE A 344 -17.06 4.12 -16.68
CA PHE A 344 -18.16 3.70 -17.57
C PHE A 344 -19.52 4.26 -17.18
N VAL A 345 -19.71 4.64 -15.90
CA VAL A 345 -20.98 5.22 -15.46
C VAL A 345 -21.19 6.61 -16.09
N SER A 346 -22.40 6.90 -16.56
CA SER A 346 -22.78 8.23 -17.07
C SER A 346 -23.06 9.22 -15.94
N LEU A 347 -22.03 9.60 -15.18
CA LEU A 347 -22.10 10.59 -14.10
C LEU A 347 -21.34 11.88 -14.47
N PRO A 348 -21.80 13.04 -13.98
CA PRO A 348 -21.02 14.28 -14.03
C PRO A 348 -19.61 14.10 -13.44
N ALA A 349 -18.60 14.74 -14.04
CA ALA A 349 -17.20 14.60 -13.65
C ALA A 349 -16.96 14.86 -12.16
N PHE A 350 -17.59 15.90 -11.59
CA PHE A 350 -17.43 16.23 -10.17
C PHE A 350 -17.92 15.11 -9.21
N ILE A 351 -18.91 14.31 -9.63
CA ILE A 351 -19.40 13.17 -8.84
C ILE A 351 -18.40 12.02 -8.95
N LYS A 352 -17.89 11.75 -10.15
CA LYS A 352 -16.83 10.74 -10.36
C LYS A 352 -15.58 11.07 -9.56
N ASP A 353 -15.17 12.33 -9.54
CA ASP A 353 -14.02 12.79 -8.77
C ASP A 353 -14.24 12.60 -7.26
N THR A 354 -15.41 13.01 -6.75
CA THR A 354 -15.77 12.82 -5.33
C THR A 354 -15.80 11.34 -4.94
N ALA A 355 -16.35 10.47 -5.80
CA ALA A 355 -16.40 9.03 -5.55
C ALA A 355 -14.99 8.41 -5.63
N ASN A 356 -14.16 8.83 -6.59
CA ASN A 356 -12.78 8.38 -6.74
C ASN A 356 -11.93 8.78 -5.53
N ASP A 357 -12.06 10.01 -5.03
CA ASP A 357 -11.33 10.46 -3.84
C ASP A 357 -11.79 9.74 -2.58
N TYR A 358 -13.09 9.47 -2.47
CA TYR A 358 -13.63 8.62 -1.41
C TYR A 358 -13.03 7.21 -1.48
N ILE A 359 -13.03 6.57 -2.65
CA ILE A 359 -12.43 5.25 -2.86
C ILE A 359 -10.95 5.24 -2.48
N LYS A 360 -10.17 6.21 -2.95
CA LYS A 360 -8.73 6.31 -2.64
C LYS A 360 -8.48 6.42 -1.13
N SER A 361 -9.34 7.17 -0.43
CA SER A 361 -9.23 7.40 1.01
C SER A 361 -9.36 6.15 1.87
N TYR A 362 -9.94 5.07 1.34
CA TYR A 362 -10.13 3.82 2.07
C TYR A 362 -8.90 2.95 2.18
N TYR A 363 -7.94 3.02 1.25
CA TYR A 363 -6.91 1.98 1.22
C TYR A 363 -5.57 2.38 0.64
N GLU A 364 -5.46 3.44 -0.17
CA GLU A 364 -4.19 3.70 -0.87
C GLU A 364 -3.05 4.01 0.10
N THR A 365 -3.32 4.79 1.15
CA THR A 365 -2.32 5.12 2.18
C THR A 365 -2.16 4.01 3.21
N GLN A 366 -3.25 3.31 3.55
CA GLN A 366 -3.24 2.18 4.48
C GLN A 366 -2.38 1.02 3.96
N GLN A 367 -2.49 0.68 2.68
CA GLN A 367 -1.67 -0.36 2.05
C GLN A 367 -0.18 -0.06 2.19
N ILE A 368 0.22 1.21 2.09
CA ILE A 368 1.62 1.61 2.19
C ILE A 368 2.15 1.37 3.61
N THR A 369 1.41 1.79 4.63
CA THR A 369 1.84 1.69 6.04
C THR A 369 1.87 0.24 6.52
N GLU A 370 1.07 -0.65 5.94
CA GLU A 370 1.01 -2.08 6.26
C GLU A 370 2.29 -2.88 6.04
N GLY A 371 3.29 -2.35 5.32
CA GLY A 371 4.62 -2.95 5.31
C GLY A 371 5.16 -3.08 6.74
N ALA A 372 4.91 -2.06 7.57
CA ALA A 372 5.32 -2.11 8.96
C ALA A 372 4.65 -3.26 9.75
N LEU A 373 3.39 -3.59 9.44
CA LEU A 373 2.67 -4.71 10.05
C LEU A 373 3.15 -6.07 9.50
N LEU A 374 3.40 -6.16 8.19
CA LEU A 374 3.94 -7.37 7.56
C LEU A 374 5.25 -7.77 8.23
N THR A 375 6.15 -6.81 8.38
CA THR A 375 7.46 -7.01 8.98
C THR A 375 7.32 -7.52 10.42
N ASN A 376 6.41 -6.95 11.21
CA ASN A 376 6.18 -7.43 12.57
C ASN A 376 5.68 -8.88 12.60
N PHE A 377 4.73 -9.25 11.73
CA PHE A 377 4.27 -10.64 11.64
C PHE A 377 5.39 -11.61 11.24
N LEU A 378 6.25 -11.23 10.30
CA LEU A 378 7.40 -12.04 9.90
C LEU A 378 8.39 -12.22 11.06
N MET A 379 8.75 -11.13 11.75
CA MET A 379 9.66 -11.17 12.90
C MET A 379 9.11 -12.03 14.06
N LYS A 380 7.78 -12.05 14.26
CA LYS A 380 7.13 -12.88 15.28
C LYS A 380 6.81 -14.31 14.82
N GLY A 381 7.18 -14.68 13.60
CA GLY A 381 6.88 -16.01 13.05
C GLY A 381 5.41 -16.28 12.77
N ASN A 382 4.55 -15.25 12.70
CA ASN A 382 3.13 -15.39 12.38
C ASN A 382 2.93 -15.48 10.86
N THR A 383 3.26 -16.64 10.30
CA THR A 383 3.27 -16.92 8.86
C THR A 383 1.89 -16.80 8.23
N GLU A 384 0.83 -17.19 8.94
CA GLU A 384 -0.55 -17.10 8.43
C GLU A 384 -0.99 -15.63 8.28
N ALA A 385 -0.80 -14.81 9.31
CA ALA A 385 -1.16 -13.41 9.26
C ALA A 385 -0.30 -12.67 8.22
N ALA A 386 1.00 -12.97 8.14
CA ALA A 386 1.89 -12.42 7.11
C ALA A 386 1.41 -12.77 5.69
N ARG A 387 1.03 -14.03 5.44
CA ARG A 387 0.48 -14.47 4.14
C ARG A 387 -0.81 -13.74 3.80
N ASN A 388 -1.74 -13.65 4.75
CA ASN A 388 -3.00 -12.94 4.55
C ASN A 388 -2.77 -11.44 4.26
N LEU A 389 -1.80 -10.82 4.95
CA LEU A 389 -1.44 -9.43 4.76
C LEU A 389 -0.75 -9.16 3.41
N ARG A 390 0.09 -10.08 2.92
CA ARG A 390 0.63 -10.00 1.55
C ARG A 390 -0.48 -10.04 0.51
N LEU A 391 -1.45 -10.94 0.69
CA LEU A 391 -2.59 -11.06 -0.22
C LEU A 391 -3.50 -9.82 -0.23
N GLN A 392 -3.54 -9.01 0.84
CA GLN A 392 -4.33 -7.76 0.86
C GLN A 392 -3.60 -6.53 0.29
N TYR A 393 -2.29 -6.63 0.03
CA TYR A 393 -1.48 -5.50 -0.43
C TYR A 393 -1.77 -5.11 -1.89
N ILE A 394 -2.48 -5.96 -2.66
CA ILE A 394 -2.95 -5.72 -4.05
C ILE A 394 -1.90 -4.98 -4.89
N ASN A 395 -0.69 -5.53 -4.94
CA ASN A 395 0.40 -4.99 -5.76
C ASN A 395 1.02 -6.13 -6.55
N ALA A 396 0.70 -6.23 -7.84
CA ALA A 396 1.11 -7.34 -8.70
C ALA A 396 2.63 -7.46 -8.89
N PHE A 397 3.40 -6.46 -8.45
CA PHE A 397 4.85 -6.44 -8.53
C PHE A 397 5.53 -6.94 -7.24
N ASP A 398 4.74 -7.40 -6.27
CA ASP A 398 5.20 -7.78 -4.94
C ASP A 398 4.51 -9.04 -4.39
N LEU A 399 3.92 -9.85 -5.28
CA LEU A 399 3.15 -11.07 -4.93
C LEU A 399 3.98 -12.36 -4.90
N GLU A 400 5.27 -12.30 -5.26
CA GLU A 400 6.18 -13.47 -5.29
C GLU A 400 7.06 -13.55 -4.03
#